data_AF-A0A1I7JFG4-F1
#
_entry.id   AF-A0A1I7JFG4-F1
#
_cell.length_a   1.000
_cell.length_b   1.000
_cell.length_c   1.000
_cell.angle_alpha   90.00
_cell.angle_beta   90.00
_cell.angle_gamma   90.00
#
_symmetry.space_group_name_H-M   'P 1'
#
loop_
_entity.id
_entity.type
_entity.pdbx_description
1 polymer ?
#
loop_
_entity_poly.entity_id
_entity_poly.type
_entity_poly.pdbx_seq_one_letter_code
_entity_poly.pdbx_strand_id
1 'polypeptide(L)'
;MLVLFGEGVIKDVCAVEVKPMDIGEGKIVGTQINFTLTSGDRLEYVYDQNIPIEKSGQRAIDFVRTLYNDGKADFSGEPVELM
;
A
#
# COMPACT_ATOMS: atom_id res chain seq x y z
N MET A 1 5.12 3.51 -12.63
CA MET A 1 3.79 4.01 -12.20
C MET A 1 4.04 5.11 -11.18
N LEU A 2 3.29 6.21 -11.21
CA LEU A 2 3.53 7.36 -10.32
C LEU A 2 2.60 7.31 -9.11
N VAL A 3 3.15 7.31 -7.90
CA VAL A 3 2.36 7.32 -6.67
C VAL A 3 2.63 8.59 -5.89
N LEU A 4 1.56 9.30 -5.51
CA LEU A 4 1.61 10.41 -4.56
C LEU A 4 1.49 9.85 -3.13
N PHE A 5 2.58 9.92 -2.37
CA PHE A 5 2.65 9.41 -0.99
C PHE A 5 2.29 10.46 0.07
N GLY A 6 2.29 11.74 -0.33
CA GLY A 6 2.02 12.90 0.53
C GLY A 6 2.10 14.17 -0.31
N GLU A 7 1.61 15.30 0.21
CA GLU A 7 1.68 16.58 -0.52
C GLU A 7 3.11 16.88 -0.99
N GLY A 8 3.30 16.98 -2.31
CA GLY A 8 4.61 17.21 -2.93
C GLY A 8 5.56 16.00 -2.98
N VAL A 9 5.14 14.82 -2.49
CA VAL A 9 5.96 13.59 -2.46
C VAL A 9 5.45 12.59 -3.48
N ILE A 10 5.92 12.71 -4.71
CA ILE A 10 5.62 11.76 -5.80
C ILE A 10 6.83 10.87 -6.04
N LYS A 11 6.62 9.55 -6.15
CA LYS A 11 7.69 8.60 -6.45
C LYS A 11 7.32 7.69 -7.61
N ASP A 12 8.32 7.31 -8.38
CA ASP A 12 8.21 6.28 -9.41
C ASP A 12 8.29 4.88 -8.80
N VAL A 13 7.21 4.13 -8.95
CA VAL A 13 7.04 2.76 -8.46
C VAL A 13 7.12 1.79 -9.64
N CYS A 14 7.95 0.76 -9.51
CA CYS A 14 8.08 -0.32 -10.49
C CYS A 14 7.31 -1.57 -10.10
N ALA A 15 7.08 -1.81 -8.80
CA ALA A 15 6.26 -2.91 -8.31
C ALA A 15 5.45 -2.50 -7.07
N VAL A 16 4.24 -3.04 -6.95
CA VAL A 16 3.38 -2.89 -5.78
C VAL A 16 2.78 -4.25 -5.43
N GLU A 17 2.69 -4.57 -4.14
CA GLU A 17 2.15 -5.84 -3.65
C GLU A 17 1.29 -5.61 -2.41
N VAL A 18 0.11 -6.22 -2.39
CA VAL A 18 -0.76 -6.27 -1.21
C VAL A 18 -0.65 -7.66 -0.60
N LYS A 19 -0.37 -7.74 0.70
CA LYS A 19 -0.26 -9.00 1.43
C LYS A 19 -0.93 -8.92 2.80
N PRO A 20 -1.44 -10.04 3.34
CA PRO A 20 -1.88 -10.09 4.73
C PRO A 20 -0.68 -9.81 5.64
N MET A 21 -0.90 -9.02 6.69
CA MET A 21 0.10 -8.80 7.74
C MET A 21 0.05 -9.97 8.72
N ASP A 22 1.05 -10.84 8.65
CA ASP A 22 1.24 -11.95 9.58
C ASP A 22 2.31 -11.56 10.63
N ILE A 23 1.93 -11.59 11.91
CA ILE A 23 2.85 -11.32 13.03
C ILE A 23 3.46 -12.60 13.62
N GLY A 24 3.30 -13.74 12.95
CA GLY A 24 3.76 -15.04 13.39
C GLY A 24 2.62 -15.94 13.85
N GLU A 25 2.89 -17.25 13.88
CA GLU A 25 1.91 -18.30 14.23
C GLU A 25 0.69 -18.38 13.29
N GLY A 26 0.75 -17.77 12.10
CA GLY A 26 -0.36 -17.72 11.14
C GLY A 26 -1.48 -16.76 11.56
N LYS A 27 -1.20 -15.82 12.47
CA LYS A 27 -2.17 -14.79 12.90
C LYS A 27 -2.08 -13.59 11.98
N ILE A 28 -3.09 -13.48 11.11
CA ILE A 28 -3.29 -12.30 10.27
C ILE A 28 -3.93 -11.20 11.12
N VAL A 29 -3.24 -10.07 11.22
CA VAL A 29 -3.67 -8.93 12.06
C VAL A 29 -3.98 -7.67 11.26
N GLY A 30 -3.78 -7.69 9.94
CA GLY A 30 -4.02 -6.52 9.10
C GLY A 30 -3.72 -6.73 7.63
N THR A 31 -3.69 -5.62 6.91
CA THR A 31 -3.34 -5.55 5.48
C THR A 31 -2.09 -4.72 5.33
N GLN A 32 -1.09 -5.25 4.62
CA GLN A 32 0.15 -4.55 4.28
C GLN A 32 0.19 -4.28 2.77
N ILE A 33 0.70 -3.13 2.38
CA ILE A 33 0.99 -2.76 0.99
C ILE A 33 2.46 -2.33 0.86
N ASN A 34 3.16 -2.94 -0.09
CA ASN A 34 4.59 -2.71 -0.32
C ASN A 34 4.80 -2.07 -1.67
N PHE A 35 5.67 -1.08 -1.72
CA PHE A 35 6.10 -0.40 -2.94
C PHE A 35 7.58 -0.64 -3.16
N THR A 36 7.95 -1.06 -4.36
CA THR A 36 9.34 -1.03 -4.82
C THR A 36 9.49 0.16 -5.77
N LEU A 37 10.39 1.08 -5.41
CA LEU A 37 10.69 2.25 -6.23
C LEU A 37 11.62 1.86 -7.38
N THR A 38 11.64 2.68 -8.43
CA THR A 38 12.61 2.53 -9.53
C THR A 38 14.06 2.74 -9.08
N SER A 39 14.28 3.43 -7.95
CA SER A 39 15.60 3.54 -7.29
C SER A 39 16.08 2.23 -6.65
N GLY A 40 15.17 1.26 -6.45
CA GLY A 40 15.43 0.02 -5.72
C GLY A 40 14.99 0.07 -4.24
N ASP A 41 14.62 1.23 -3.71
CA ASP A 41 14.13 1.34 -2.34
C ASP A 41 12.77 0.64 -2.18
N ARG A 42 12.53 0.10 -0.97
CA ARG A 42 11.25 -0.50 -0.60
C ARG A 42 10.58 0.33 0.49
N LEU A 43 9.29 0.59 0.30
CA LEU A 43 8.44 1.25 1.29
C LEU A 43 7.35 0.27 1.68
N GLU A 44 7.23 -0.01 2.97
CA GLU A 44 6.25 -0.94 3.51
C GLU A 44 5.25 -0.15 4.37
N TYR A 45 3.97 -0.28 4.03
CA TYR A 45 2.89 0.40 4.73
C TYR A 45 1.89 -0.61 5.27
N VAL A 46 1.38 -0.36 6.48
CA VAL A 46 0.36 -1.18 7.12
C VAL A 46 -0.89 -0.35 7.30
N TYR A 47 -2.03 -0.90 6.92
CA TYR A 47 -3.34 -0.30 7.17
C TYR A 47 -3.68 -0.30 8.65
N ASP A 48 -4.34 0.76 9.11
CA ASP A 48 -4.83 0.91 10.49
C ASP A 48 -5.58 -0.35 10.95
N GLN A 49 -5.13 -0.93 12.07
CA GLN A 49 -5.69 -2.15 12.65
C GLN A 49 -7.11 -1.98 13.19
N ASN A 50 -7.59 -0.74 13.36
CA ASN A 50 -8.98 -0.43 13.68
C ASN A 50 -9.92 -0.61 12.49
N ILE A 51 -9.40 -0.77 11.27
CA ILE A 51 -10.18 -1.03 10.07
C ILE A 51 -10.30 -2.55 9.86
N PRO A 52 -11.51 -3.10 9.70
CA PRO A 52 -11.68 -4.53 9.38
C PRO A 52 -10.83 -4.97 8.20
N ILE A 53 -10.22 -6.16 8.30
CA ILE A 53 -9.25 -6.68 7.33
C ILE A 53 -9.85 -6.75 5.92
N GLU A 54 -11.11 -7.14 5.79
CA GLU A 54 -11.80 -7.20 4.50
C GLU A 54 -11.90 -5.82 3.85
N LYS A 55 -12.12 -4.77 4.66
CA LYS A 55 -12.25 -3.40 4.19
C LYS A 55 -10.88 -2.80 3.83
N SER A 56 -9.86 -3.01 4.65
CA SER A 56 -8.49 -2.55 4.33
C SER A 56 -7.93 -3.28 3.12
N GLY A 57 -8.16 -4.60 3.02
CA GLY A 57 -7.81 -5.40 1.85
C GLY A 57 -8.47 -4.89 0.57
N GLN A 58 -9.79 -4.64 0.60
CA GLN A 58 -10.50 -4.12 -0.56
C GLN A 58 -9.96 -2.74 -0.99
N ARG A 59 -9.69 -1.82 -0.04
CA ARG A 59 -9.08 -0.51 -0.33
C ARG A 59 -7.72 -0.64 -1.01
N ALA A 60 -6.85 -1.50 -0.47
CA ALA A 60 -5.53 -1.73 -1.03
C ALA A 60 -5.61 -2.27 -2.47
N ILE A 61 -6.52 -3.21 -2.73
CA ILE A 61 -6.76 -3.77 -4.06
C ILE A 61 -7.32 -2.72 -5.01
N ASP A 62 -8.27 -1.90 -4.58
CA ASP A 62 -8.85 -0.85 -5.41
C ASP A 62 -7.81 0.21 -5.78
N PHE A 63 -6.97 0.61 -4.82
CA PHE A 63 -5.83 1.49 -5.07
C PHE A 63 -4.87 0.90 -6.12
N VAL A 64 -4.47 -0.37 -5.98
CA VAL A 64 -3.56 -1.02 -6.94
C VAL A 64 -4.20 -1.14 -8.33
N ARG A 65 -5.51 -1.41 -8.40
CA ARG A 65 -6.25 -1.43 -9.68
C ARG A 65 -6.26 -0.07 -10.35
N THR A 66 -6.52 1.00 -9.61
CA THR A 66 -6.43 2.37 -10.12
C THR A 66 -5.01 2.66 -10.63
N LEU A 67 -3.99 2.33 -9.83
CA LEU A 67 -2.59 2.54 -10.21
C LEU A 67 -2.21 1.78 -11.48
N TYR A 68 -2.68 0.54 -11.64
CA TYR A 68 -2.46 -0.27 -12.83
C TYR A 68 -3.14 0.31 -14.08
N ASN A 69 -4.41 0.70 -13.96
CA ASN A 69 -5.19 1.20 -15.11
C ASN A 69 -4.73 2.60 -15.56
N ASP A 70 -4.45 3.48 -14.61
CA ASP A 70 -4.18 4.90 -14.91
C ASP A 70 -2.68 5.21 -14.99
N GLY A 71 -1.83 4.28 -14.56
CA GLY A 71 -0.38 4.45 -14.43
C GLY A 71 0.02 5.40 -13.31
N LYS A 72 -0.95 5.96 -12.57
CA LYS A 72 -0.77 6.86 -11.44
C LYS A 72 -1.90 6.71 -10.41
N ALA A 73 -1.62 6.96 -9.14
CA ALA A 73 -2.64 6.99 -8.09
C ALA A 73 -2.22 7.87 -6.91
N ASP A 74 -3.22 8.34 -6.16
CA ASP A 74 -3.04 9.07 -4.92
C ASP A 74 -3.16 8.12 -3.73
N PHE A 75 -2.07 7.97 -2.98
CA PHE A 75 -1.98 7.15 -1.78
C PHE A 75 -1.95 7.99 -0.50
N SER A 76 -1.86 9.32 -0.61
CA SER A 76 -1.63 10.23 0.52
C SER A 76 -2.77 10.26 1.56
N GLY A 77 -3.97 9.88 1.15
CA GLY A 77 -5.15 9.80 2.02
C GLY A 77 -5.46 8.40 2.54
N GLU A 78 -4.62 7.40 2.27
CA GLU A 78 -4.84 6.06 2.78
C GLU A 78 -4.54 6.00 4.30
N PRO A 79 -5.39 5.34 5.10
CA PRO A 79 -5.22 5.22 6.54
C PRO A 79 -4.15 4.15 6.85
N VAL A 80 -2.90 4.51 6.58
CA VAL A 80 -1.74 3.62 6.69
C VAL A 80 -0.62 4.25 7.53
N GLU A 81 0.20 3.40 8.11
CA GLU A 81 1.43 3.77 8.81
C GLU A 81 2.63 3.16 8.07
N LEU A 82 3.71 3.92 7.98
CA LEU A 82 4.99 3.43 7.43
C LEU A 82 5.66 2.53 8.49
N MET A 83 6.10 1.34 8.07
CA MET A 83 6.88 0.41 8.91
C MET A 83 8.37 0.75 8.96
#